data_AF-A0A535S668-F1
#
_entry.id   AF-A0A535S668-F1
#
_cell.length_a   1.000
_cell.length_b   1.000
_cell.length_c   1.000
_cell.angle_alpha   90.00
_cell.angle_beta   90.00
_cell.angle_gamma   90.00
#
_symmetry.space_group_name_H-M   'P 1'
#
loop_
_entity.id
_entity.type
_entity.pdbx_description
1 polymer ?
#
loop_
_entity_poly.entity_id
_entity_poly.type
_entity_poly.pdbx_seq_one_letter_code
_entity_poly.pdbx_strand_id
1 'polypeptide(L)'
;MRRKDDQNSTAVDGQRPLHNRIAVLRAERQLSRQQLAEAVGVNYQTIGYIERGEYNPSLELAFRFAEVFKLPIEAIFSREPLRPLSEELYRRDPRESN
;
A
#
# COMPACT_ATOMS: atom_id res chain seq x y z
N MET A 1 -44.16 -5.34 -13.79
CA MET A 1 -44.50 -5.76 -12.41
C MET A 1 -43.20 -5.90 -11.63
N ARG A 2 -42.94 -5.04 -10.64
CA ARG A 2 -41.83 -5.21 -9.68
C ARG A 2 -42.24 -6.23 -8.61
N ARG A 3 -41.30 -7.08 -8.17
CA ARG A 3 -40.87 -7.41 -6.79
C ARG A 3 -39.59 -8.24 -6.95
N LYS A 4 -38.41 -7.78 -6.51
CA LYS A 4 -37.85 -7.70 -5.14
C LYS A 4 -37.74 -9.09 -4.48
N ASP A 5 -36.62 -9.25 -3.76
CA ASP A 5 -36.27 -10.34 -2.82
C ASP A 5 -35.54 -11.51 -3.54
N ASP A 6 -34.31 -11.96 -3.23
CA ASP A 6 -33.49 -11.97 -2.00
C ASP A 6 -31.99 -11.88 -2.37
N GLN A 7 -31.21 -10.92 -1.86
CA GLN A 7 -30.33 -11.07 -0.69
C GLN A 7 -29.91 -12.52 -0.36
N ASN A 8 -28.74 -12.96 -0.86
CA ASN A 8 -27.62 -13.40 0.00
C ASN A 8 -26.46 -13.88 -0.89
N SER A 9 -25.43 -13.05 -1.07
CA SER A 9 -24.10 -13.57 -1.43
C SER A 9 -23.10 -12.91 -0.49
N THR A 10 -23.11 -13.39 0.75
CA THR A 10 -21.97 -13.33 1.66
C THR A 10 -20.81 -14.09 1.03
N ALA A 11 -20.14 -13.47 0.07
CA ALA A 11 -18.74 -13.77 -0.16
C ALA A 11 -18.01 -13.28 1.09
N VAL A 12 -17.60 -14.23 1.94
CA VAL A 12 -16.60 -14.02 2.99
C VAL A 12 -15.50 -13.16 2.36
N ASP A 13 -15.16 -12.03 3.02
CA ASP A 13 -14.19 -11.03 2.58
C ASP A 13 -12.84 -11.68 2.27
N GLY A 14 -12.74 -12.22 1.05
CA GLY A 14 -11.55 -12.85 0.52
C GLY A 14 -10.53 -11.75 0.32
N GLN A 15 -9.56 -11.69 1.24
CA GLN A 15 -8.52 -10.68 1.36
C GLN A 15 -8.10 -10.14 -0.02
N ARG A 16 -8.57 -8.94 -0.36
CA ARG A 16 -7.95 -8.20 -1.45
C ARG A 16 -6.48 -7.96 -1.08
N PRO A 17 -5.52 -8.23 -1.99
CA PRO A 17 -4.12 -8.00 -1.70
C PRO A 17 -3.90 -6.52 -1.40
N LEU A 18 -3.16 -6.23 -0.33
CA LEU A 18 -2.84 -4.85 0.06
C LEU A 18 -1.71 -4.34 -0.85
N HIS A 19 -1.99 -3.28 -1.59
CA HIS A 19 -0.95 -2.59 -2.36
C HIS A 19 -0.06 -1.79 -1.43
N ASN A 20 1.23 -1.69 -1.75
CA ASN A 20 2.18 -0.95 -0.95
C ASN A 20 3.24 -0.23 -1.78
N ARG A 21 3.83 0.83 -1.21
CA ARG A 21 4.92 1.62 -1.78
C ARG A 21 6.28 1.30 -1.14
N ILE A 22 6.40 0.20 -0.38
CA ILE A 22 7.60 -0.08 0.43
C ILE A 22 8.88 -0.10 -0.43
N ALA A 23 8.86 -0.79 -1.56
CA ALA A 23 10.02 -0.89 -2.44
C ALA A 23 10.47 0.49 -2.97
N VAL A 24 9.50 1.33 -3.35
CA VAL A 24 9.73 2.69 -3.86
C VAL A 24 10.29 3.59 -2.75
N LEU A 25 9.59 3.65 -1.60
CA LEU A 25 9.98 4.47 -0.45
C LEU A 25 11.36 4.09 0.10
N ARG A 26 11.70 2.79 0.04
CA ARG A 26 12.99 2.26 0.43
C ARG A 26 14.08 2.73 -0.54
N ALA A 27 13.84 2.65 -1.84
CA ALA A 27 14.78 3.13 -2.86
C ALA A 27 14.99 4.65 -2.79
N GLU A 28 13.93 5.43 -2.59
CA GLU A 28 14.00 6.89 -2.39
C GLU A 28 14.91 7.29 -1.22
N ARG A 29 14.90 6.48 -0.14
CA ARG A 29 15.73 6.69 1.06
C ARG A 29 17.06 5.92 1.04
N GLN A 30 17.41 5.29 -0.08
CA GLN A 30 18.64 4.50 -0.25
C GLN A 30 18.81 3.41 0.81
N LEU A 31 17.70 2.86 1.31
CA LEU A 31 17.71 1.82 2.32
C LEU A 31 17.85 0.44 1.66
N SER A 32 18.68 -0.43 2.23
CA SER A 32 18.62 -1.86 1.92
C SER A 32 17.41 -2.50 2.61
N ARG A 33 16.96 -3.65 2.11
CA ARG A 33 15.89 -4.42 2.80
C ARG A 33 16.29 -4.80 4.23
N GLN A 34 17.58 -5.04 4.47
CA GLN A 34 18.11 -5.37 5.79
C GLN A 34 18.00 -4.17 6.74
N GLN A 35 18.42 -2.99 6.30
CA GLN A 35 18.31 -1.77 7.09
C GLN A 35 16.85 -1.45 7.44
N LEU A 36 15.94 -1.64 6.48
CA LEU A 36 14.52 -1.45 6.75
C LEU A 36 13.97 -2.49 7.74
N ALA A 37 14.37 -3.77 7.59
CA ALA A 37 13.95 -4.84 8.48
C ALA A 37 14.41 -4.60 9.93
N GLU A 38 15.64 -4.14 10.11
CA GLU A 38 16.20 -3.73 11.40
C GLU A 38 15.40 -2.55 11.98
N ALA A 39 15.15 -1.51 11.18
CA ALA A 39 14.42 -0.31 11.61
C ALA A 39 12.98 -0.60 12.04
N VAL A 40 12.29 -1.55 11.39
CA VAL A 40 10.92 -1.94 11.74
C VAL A 40 10.85 -3.22 12.57
N GLY A 41 11.98 -3.75 13.05
CA GLY A 41 12.05 -4.91 13.95
C GLY A 41 11.37 -6.17 13.40
N VAL A 42 11.72 -6.59 12.18
CA VAL A 42 11.25 -7.84 11.54
C VAL A 42 12.41 -8.59 10.88
N ASN A 43 12.16 -9.83 10.44
CA ASN A 43 13.12 -10.58 9.62
C ASN A 43 13.26 -9.92 8.23
N TYR A 44 14.48 -9.89 7.69
CA TYR A 44 14.79 -9.45 6.33
C TYR A 44 13.83 -10.01 5.26
N GLN A 45 13.50 -11.30 5.34
CA GLN A 45 12.63 -11.98 4.38
C GLN A 45 11.21 -11.39 4.39
N THR A 46 10.73 -10.94 5.57
CA THR A 46 9.42 -10.28 5.74
C THR A 46 9.31 -9.04 4.86
N ILE A 47 10.37 -8.23 4.76
CA ILE A 47 10.36 -7.06 3.87
C ILE A 47 10.17 -7.49 2.41
N GLY A 48 10.84 -8.56 1.98
CA GLY A 48 10.67 -9.11 0.64
C GLY A 48 9.23 -9.59 0.37
N TYR A 49 8.62 -10.29 1.31
CA TYR A 49 7.22 -10.75 1.20
C TYR A 49 6.24 -9.58 1.12
N ILE A 50 6.45 -8.53 1.92
CA ILE A 50 5.62 -7.32 1.89
C ILE A 50 5.77 -6.59 0.55
N GLU A 51 6.99 -6.37 0.07
CA GLU A 51 7.22 -5.68 -1.21
C GLU A 51 6.55 -6.38 -2.39
N ARG A 52 6.41 -7.71 -2.36
CA ARG A 52 5.70 -8.50 -3.39
C ARG A 52 4.20 -8.62 -3.16
N GLY A 53 3.68 -8.12 -2.03
CA GLY A 53 2.27 -8.25 -1.65
C GLY A 53 1.87 -9.65 -1.20
N GLU A 54 2.84 -10.51 -0.90
CA GLU A 54 2.65 -11.89 -0.43
C GLU A 54 2.33 -11.95 1.07
N TYR A 55 2.59 -10.86 1.79
CA TYR A 55 2.31 -10.73 3.22
C TYR A 55 1.65 -9.38 3.53
N ASN A 56 0.46 -9.44 4.13
CA ASN A 56 -0.22 -8.26 4.66
C ASN A 56 0.34 -7.96 6.07
N PRO A 57 0.96 -6.79 6.30
CA PRO A 57 1.49 -6.44 7.60
C PRO A 57 0.37 -6.30 8.65
N SER A 58 0.69 -6.59 9.91
CA SER A 58 -0.18 -6.21 11.01
C SER A 58 -0.28 -4.68 11.11
N LEU A 59 -1.33 -4.18 11.77
CA LEU A 59 -1.49 -2.75 12.02
C LEU A 59 -0.26 -2.14 12.72
N GLU A 60 0.29 -2.85 13.70
CA GLU A 60 1.51 -2.45 14.42
C GLU A 60 2.72 -2.30 13.48
N LEU A 61 2.91 -3.25 12.57
CA LEU A 61 3.99 -3.17 11.59
C LEU A 61 3.76 -2.02 10.59
N ALA A 62 2.51 -1.76 10.20
CA ALA A 62 2.16 -0.61 9.37
C ALA A 62 2.50 0.74 10.04
N PHE A 63 2.25 0.87 11.35
CA PHE A 63 2.65 2.05 12.12
C PHE A 63 4.17 2.22 12.19
N ARG A 64 4.94 1.14 12.41
CA ARG A 64 6.41 1.20 12.36
C ARG A 64 6.93 1.66 11.00
N PHE A 65 6.31 1.24 9.90
CA PHE A 65 6.63 1.77 8.57
C PHE A 65 6.32 3.26 8.45
N ALA A 66 5.15 3.70 8.93
CA ALA A 66 4.76 5.11 8.95
C ALA A 66 5.79 5.98 9.69
N GLU A 67 6.28 5.50 10.83
CA GLU A 67 7.30 6.18 11.64
C GLU A 67 8.68 6.23 10.95
N VAL A 68 9.11 5.15 10.30
CA VAL A 68 10.38 5.10 9.56
C VAL A 68 10.34 6.00 8.34
N PHE A 69 9.24 5.97 7.58
CA PHE A 69 9.11 6.76 6.37
C PHE A 69 8.67 8.20 6.64
N LYS A 70 8.19 8.54 7.83
CA LYS A 70 7.60 9.84 8.16
C LYS A 70 6.44 10.18 7.21
N LEU A 71 5.61 9.19 6.95
CA LEU A 71 4.45 9.27 6.08
C LEU A 71 3.24 8.64 6.77
N PRO A 72 2.01 9.09 6.49
CA PRO A 72 0.83 8.42 7.01
C PRO A 72 0.66 7.03 6.37
N ILE A 73 -0.08 6.14 7.03
CA ILE A 73 -0.23 4.74 6.60
C ILE A 73 -0.81 4.66 5.18
N GLU A 74 -1.79 5.49 4.85
CA GLU A 74 -2.44 5.54 3.53
C GLU A 74 -1.52 5.99 2.39
N ALA A 75 -0.41 6.68 2.70
CA ALA A 75 0.61 7.00 1.69
C ALA A 75 1.55 5.81 1.41
N ILE A 76 1.56 4.81 2.29
CA ILE A 76 2.41 3.62 2.20
C ILE A 76 1.62 2.41 1.71
N PHE A 77 0.38 2.26 2.15
CA PHE A 77 -0.49 1.11 1.90
C PHE A 77 -1.86 1.54 1.36
N SER A 78 -2.42 0.76 0.44
CA SER A 78 -3.74 1.03 -0.12
C SER A 78 -4.47 -0.25 -0.50
N ARG A 79 -5.81 -0.21 -0.44
CA ARG A 79 -6.68 -1.27 -0.97
C ARG A 79 -6.85 -1.19 -2.49
N GLU A 80 -6.39 -0.10 -3.10
CA GLU A 80 -6.41 0.13 -4.54
C GLU A 80 -4.96 0.28 -5.06
N PRO A 81 -4.71 -0.01 -6.34
CA PRO A 81 -3.39 0.18 -6.93
C PRO A 81 -2.87 1.61 -6.72
N LEU A 82 -1.68 1.71 -6.13
CA LEU A 82 -0.98 2.98 -5.93
C LEU A 82 -0.43 3.44 -7.27
N ARG A 83 -0.91 4.60 -7.75
CA ARG A 83 -0.48 5.16 -9.03
C ARG A 83 0.92 5.78 -8.90
N PRO A 84 1.73 5.82 -9.97
CA PRO A 84 2.98 6.56 -9.95
C PRO A 84 2.75 8.06 -9.76
N LEU A 85 3.65 8.75 -9.05
CA LEU A 85 3.54 10.18 -8.82
C LEU A 85 3.54 10.99 -10.12
N SER A 86 4.30 10.56 -11.13
CA SER A 86 4.29 11.18 -12.46
C SER A 86 2.89 11.18 -13.07
N GLU A 87 2.15 10.09 -12.94
CA GLU A 87 0.77 10.00 -13.43
C GLU A 87 -0.16 10.93 -12.66
N GLU A 88 0.02 11.05 -11.33
CA GLU A 88 -0.79 11.96 -10.51
C GLU A 88 -0.52 13.44 -10.84
N LEU A 89 0.74 13.82 -11.02
CA LEU A 89 1.15 15.21 -11.28
C LEU A 89 0.80 15.68 -12.70
N TYR A 90 0.98 14.82 -13.72
CA TYR A 90 0.75 15.18 -15.12
C TYR A 90 -0.65 14.81 -15.63
N ARG A 91 -1.53 14.26 -14.79
CA ARG A 91 -2.97 14.15 -15.10
C ARG A 91 -3.67 15.51 -15.06
N ARG A 92 -3.04 16.53 -14.46
CA ARG A 92 -3.56 17.90 -14.47
C ARG A 92 -3.68 18.36 -15.94
N ASP A 93 -4.92 18.64 -16.30
CA ASP A 93 -5.40 18.81 -17.66
C ASP A 93 -4.66 19.95 -18.40
N PRO A 94 -4.28 19.78 -19.69
CA PRO A 94 -3.82 20.89 -20.55
C PRO A 94 -4.79 22.09 -20.64
N ARG A 95 -5.98 22.02 -20.01
CA ARG A 95 -6.99 23.09 -19.94
C ARG A 95 -6.89 24.03 -18.72
N GLU A 96 -5.90 23.90 -17.83
CA GLU A 96 -5.63 24.93 -16.79
C GLU A 96 -4.92 26.19 -17.36
N SER A 97 -4.83 26.31 -18.70
CA SER A 97 -4.57 27.56 -19.41
C SER A 97 -5.89 28.17 -19.89
N ASN A 98 -6.59 28.93 -19.05
CA ASN A 98 -7.53 29.97 -19.48
C ASN A 98 -7.73 31.02 -18.39
#